data_AF-A0A3E0W8Q9-F1
#
_entry.id   AF-A0A3E0W8Q9-F1
#
_cell.length_a   1.000
_cell.length_b   1.000
_cell.length_c   1.000
_cell.angle_alpha   90.00
_cell.angle_beta   90.00
_cell.angle_gamma   90.00
#
_symmetry.space_group_name_H-M   'P 1'
#
loop_
_entity.id
_entity.type
_entity.pdbx_description
1 polymer ?
#
loop_
_entity_poly.entity_id
_entity_poly.type
_entity_poly.pdbx_seq_one_letter_code
_entity_poly.pdbx_strand_id
1 'polypeptide(L)'
;MLALPEELRGRGAGLRVLNLGGVNVYTGTPMGSMVFTVMAALAQMELDIKRDRITDSVTKHRAAGKDLGGRKQQLTDSQILNARRLIDAGEPAPQVARDLRMSRATLYRRIGALSK
;
A
#
# COMPACT_ATOMS: atom_id res chain seq x y z
N MET A 1 10.01 -8.00 -13.58
CA MET A 1 11.41 -7.55 -13.80
C MET A 1 11.88 -7.63 -15.28
N LEU A 2 11.16 -8.31 -16.18
CA LEU A 2 11.59 -8.50 -17.58
C LEU A 2 11.16 -7.38 -18.55
N ALA A 3 10.18 -6.57 -18.17
CA ALA A 3 9.60 -5.54 -19.05
C ALA A 3 10.64 -4.56 -19.61
N LEU A 4 11.56 -4.07 -18.78
CA LEU A 4 12.57 -3.10 -19.21
C LEU A 4 13.57 -3.68 -20.24
N PRO A 5 14.19 -4.85 -20.02
CA PRO A 5 15.03 -5.48 -21.04
C PRO A 5 14.31 -5.75 -22.36
N GLU A 6 13.03 -6.15 -22.32
CA GLU A 6 12.22 -6.40 -23.51
C GLU A 6 11.92 -5.12 -24.28
N GLU A 7 11.59 -4.03 -23.56
CA GLU A 7 11.39 -2.71 -24.15
C GLU A 7 12.66 -2.20 -24.83
N LEU A 8 13.81 -2.30 -24.17
CA LEU A 8 15.10 -1.91 -24.74
C LEU A 8 15.43 -2.71 -26.00
N ARG A 9 15.15 -4.02 -26.00
CA ARG A 9 15.33 -4.88 -27.17
C ARG A 9 14.44 -4.46 -28.33
N GLY A 10 13.18 -4.11 -28.06
CA GLY A 10 12.26 -3.54 -29.07
C GLY A 10 12.77 -2.24 -29.69
N ARG A 11 13.62 -1.50 -28.98
CA ARG A 11 14.27 -0.26 -29.43
C ARG A 11 15.67 -0.49 -30.04
N GLY A 12 16.10 -1.74 -30.21
CA GLY A 12 17.42 -2.09 -30.74
C GLY A 12 18.58 -1.90 -29.76
N ALA A 13 18.29 -1.78 -28.46
CA ALA A 13 19.27 -1.62 -27.39
C ALA A 13 19.33 -2.84 -26.46
N GLY A 14 20.48 -3.05 -25.80
CA GLY A 14 20.67 -4.10 -24.80
C GLY A 14 20.97 -3.52 -23.43
N LEU A 15 20.53 -4.23 -22.38
CA LEU A 15 20.82 -3.85 -21.00
C LEU A 15 22.15 -4.48 -20.57
N ARG A 16 23.11 -3.65 -20.14
CA ARG A 16 24.34 -4.10 -19.46
C ARG A 16 24.22 -3.83 -17.97
N VAL A 17 24.14 -4.90 -17.19
CA VAL A 17 24.20 -4.85 -15.73
C VAL A 17 25.65 -5.08 -15.33
N LEU A 18 26.29 -4.07 -14.73
CA LEU A 18 27.70 -4.13 -14.36
C LEU A 18 27.96 -5.09 -13.20
N ASN A 19 26.97 -5.24 -12.31
CA ASN A 19 27.01 -6.15 -11.18
C ASN A 19 25.59 -6.70 -10.90
N LEU A 20 25.37 -7.95 -11.26
CA LEU A 20 24.18 -8.73 -10.95
C LEU A 20 24.60 -9.88 -10.04
N GLY A 21 24.68 -9.63 -8.73
CA GLY A 21 25.15 -10.62 -7.77
C GLY A 21 26.64 -10.98 -7.96
N GLY A 22 27.47 -9.99 -8.33
CA GLY A 22 28.90 -10.16 -8.59
C GLY A 22 29.26 -10.46 -10.04
N VAL A 23 28.28 -10.62 -10.94
CA VAL A 23 28.51 -10.96 -12.36
C VAL A 23 28.16 -9.78 -13.27
N ASN A 24 28.99 -9.51 -14.27
CA ASN A 24 28.66 -8.57 -15.36
C ASN A 24 27.81 -9.29 -16.41
N VAL A 25 26.62 -8.76 -16.71
CA VAL A 25 25.65 -9.40 -17.60
C VAL A 25 25.20 -8.43 -18.69
N TYR A 26 25.25 -8.88 -19.94
CA TYR A 26 24.71 -8.13 -21.09
C TYR A 26 23.57 -8.89 -21.76
N THR A 27 22.34 -8.36 -21.69
CA THR A 27 21.10 -9.02 -22.16
C THR A 27 20.94 -9.07 -23.67
N GLY A 28 21.85 -8.45 -24.43
CA GLY A 28 21.92 -8.56 -25.89
C GLY A 28 22.52 -9.88 -26.37
N THR A 29 23.17 -10.66 -25.49
CA THR A 29 23.64 -12.01 -25.80
C THR A 29 22.62 -13.07 -25.36
N PRO A 30 22.51 -14.23 -26.04
CA PRO A 30 21.64 -15.32 -25.61
C PRO A 30 21.92 -15.76 -24.16
N MET A 31 23.20 -15.91 -23.80
CA MET A 31 23.61 -16.28 -22.44
C MET A 31 23.25 -15.21 -21.40
N GLY A 32 23.53 -13.94 -21.67
CA GLY A 32 23.18 -12.87 -20.75
C GLY A 32 21.67 -12.67 -20.59
N SER A 33 20.90 -12.89 -21.66
CA SER A 33 19.43 -12.92 -21.60
C SER A 33 18.92 -14.06 -20.71
N MET A 34 19.49 -15.26 -20.83
CA MET A 34 19.15 -16.41 -19.99
C MET A 34 19.45 -16.14 -18.51
N VAL A 35 20.68 -15.70 -18.20
CA VAL A 35 21.10 -15.41 -16.81
C VAL A 35 20.21 -14.33 -16.18
N PHE A 36 19.94 -13.25 -16.92
CA PHE A 36 19.03 -12.20 -16.45
C PHE A 36 17.62 -12.73 -16.19
N THR A 37 17.12 -13.62 -17.05
CA THR A 37 15.77 -14.21 -16.92
C THR A 37 15.67 -15.08 -15.67
N VAL A 38 16.67 -15.93 -15.41
CA VAL A 38 16.72 -16.76 -14.19
C VAL A 38 16.75 -15.87 -12.95
N MET A 39 17.57 -14.82 -12.93
CA MET A 39 17.64 -13.89 -11.79
C MET A 39 16.33 -13.12 -11.60
N ALA A 40 15.68 -12.72 -12.68
CA ALA A 40 14.36 -12.08 -12.63
C ALA A 40 13.29 -13.02 -12.06
N ALA A 41 13.32 -14.31 -12.42
CA ALA A 41 12.42 -15.32 -11.89
C ALA A 41 12.66 -15.56 -10.38
N LEU A 42 13.92 -15.65 -9.96
CA LEU A 42 14.28 -15.77 -8.54
C LEU A 42 13.81 -14.55 -7.73
N ALA A 43 14.06 -13.34 -8.24
CA ALA A 43 13.61 -12.11 -7.59
C ALA A 43 12.07 -12.04 -7.46
N GLN A 44 11.34 -12.55 -8.46
CA GLN A 44 9.88 -12.62 -8.43
C GLN A 44 9.41 -13.62 -7.38
N MET A 45 10.00 -14.82 -7.33
CA MET A 45 9.69 -15.84 -6.31
C MET A 45 9.90 -15.30 -4.90
N GLU A 46 11.02 -14.61 -4.64
CA GLU A 46 11.28 -14.01 -3.32
C GLU A 46 10.25 -12.95 -2.93
N LEU A 47 9.80 -12.14 -3.89
CA LEU A 47 8.79 -11.13 -3.68
C LEU A 47 7.45 -11.78 -3.29
N ASP A 48 7.07 -12.86 -3.97
CA ASP A 48 5.81 -13.55 -3.72
C ASP A 48 5.84 -14.25 -2.35
N ILE A 49 6.96 -14.91 -1.97
CA ILE A 49 7.14 -15.46 -0.62
C ILE A 49 7.03 -14.38 0.46
N LYS A 50 7.59 -13.18 0.22
CA LYS A 50 7.47 -12.06 1.16
C LYS A 50 6.02 -11.58 1.29
N ARG A 51 5.27 -11.51 0.19
CA ARG A 51 3.85 -11.13 0.18
C ARG A 51 2.99 -12.13 0.92
N ASP A 52 3.22 -13.42 0.72
CA ASP A 52 2.49 -14.48 1.41
C ASP A 52 2.71 -14.38 2.93
N ARG A 53 3.96 -14.21 3.35
CA ARG A 53 4.30 -14.03 4.77
C ARG A 53 3.64 -12.80 5.39
N ILE A 54 3.57 -11.68 4.67
CA ILE A 54 2.89 -10.47 5.14
C ILE A 54 1.38 -10.74 5.29
N THR A 55 0.78 -11.38 4.30
CA THR A 55 -0.66 -11.71 4.30
C THR A 55 -1.02 -12.62 5.46
N ASP A 56 -0.22 -13.66 5.71
CA ASP A 56 -0.37 -14.56 6.84
C ASP A 56 -0.25 -13.83 8.18
N SER A 57 0.75 -12.94 8.29
CA SER A 57 0.96 -12.15 9.51
C SER A 57 -0.22 -11.22 9.80
N VAL A 58 -0.71 -10.49 8.79
CA VAL A 58 -1.87 -9.61 8.88
C VAL A 58 -3.13 -10.39 9.24
N THR A 59 -3.34 -11.56 8.63
CA THR A 59 -4.49 -12.42 8.91
C THR A 59 -4.48 -12.91 10.36
N LYS A 60 -3.32 -13.35 10.87
CA LYS A 60 -3.15 -13.74 12.28
C LYS A 60 -3.38 -12.59 13.24
N HIS A 61 -2.86 -11.39 12.94
CA HIS A 61 -3.10 -10.21 13.78
C HIS A 61 -4.58 -9.83 13.81
N ARG A 62 -5.25 -9.88 12.65
CA ARG A 62 -6.69 -9.60 12.54
C ARG A 62 -7.52 -10.60 13.35
N ALA A 63 -7.23 -11.89 13.24
CA ALA A 63 -7.91 -12.94 14.00
C ALA A 63 -7.70 -12.79 15.52
N ALA A 64 -6.53 -12.31 15.93
CA ALA A 64 -6.22 -12.00 17.33
C ALA A 64 -6.79 -10.65 17.81
N GLY A 65 -7.53 -9.91 16.97
CA GLY A 65 -8.06 -8.59 17.31
C GLY A 65 -6.99 -7.52 17.57
N LYS A 66 -5.76 -7.72 17.09
CA LYS A 66 -4.64 -6.80 17.29
C LYS A 66 -4.68 -5.67 16.27
N ASP A 67 -4.07 -4.54 16.64
CA ASP A 67 -3.88 -3.41 15.73
C ASP A 67 -3.09 -3.84 14.49
N LEU A 68 -3.66 -3.59 13.31
CA LEU A 68 -3.04 -3.87 12.01
C LEU A 68 -2.14 -2.73 11.54
N GLY A 69 -2.01 -1.67 12.35
CA GLY A 69 -1.28 -0.45 12.01
C GLY A 69 -2.07 0.44 11.06
N GLY A 70 -1.36 1.23 10.25
CA GLY A 70 -1.96 2.23 9.38
C GLY A 70 -2.28 3.54 10.09
N ARG A 71 -3.17 4.35 9.50
CA ARG A 71 -3.49 5.69 10.01
C ARG A 71 -4.32 5.59 11.29
N LYS A 72 -3.70 5.91 12.43
CA LYS A 72 -4.39 6.03 13.71
C LYS A 72 -5.51 7.07 13.62
N GLN A 73 -6.67 6.72 14.18
CA GLN A 73 -7.77 7.66 14.33
C GLN A 73 -7.33 8.81 15.26
N GLN A 74 -7.51 10.05 14.79
CA GLN A 74 -7.12 11.24 15.56
C GLN A 74 -8.19 11.67 16.57
N LEU A 75 -9.43 11.24 16.37
CA LEU A 75 -10.59 11.58 17.19
C LEU A 75 -11.28 10.32 17.65
N THR A 76 -11.71 10.35 18.91
CA THR A 76 -12.42 9.26 19.59
C THR A 76 -13.88 9.20 19.18
N ASP A 77 -14.51 8.04 19.37
CA ASP A 77 -15.94 7.89 19.08
C ASP A 77 -16.82 8.79 19.97
N SER A 78 -16.39 9.06 21.20
CA SER A 78 -17.06 10.01 22.10
C SER A 78 -17.08 11.44 21.54
N GLN A 79 -15.99 11.88 20.91
CA GLN A 79 -15.94 13.19 20.25
C GLN A 79 -16.88 13.25 19.04
N ILE A 80 -16.99 12.17 18.27
CA ILE A 80 -17.93 12.09 17.13
C ILE A 80 -19.38 12.09 17.61
N LEU A 81 -19.71 11.36 18.69
CA LEU A 81 -21.05 11.35 19.27
C LEU A 81 -21.43 12.72 19.84
N ASN A 82 -20.48 13.45 20.42
CA ASN A 82 -20.71 14.82 20.85
C ASN A 82 -20.97 15.75 19.66
N ALA A 83 -20.16 15.62 18.60
CA ALA A 83 -20.36 16.35 17.34
C ALA A 83 -21.75 16.10 16.75
N ARG A 84 -22.24 14.86 16.82
CA ARG A 84 -23.58 14.51 16.38
C ARG A 84 -24.66 15.22 17.20
N ARG A 85 -24.54 15.21 18.53
CA ARG A 85 -25.47 15.93 19.42
C ARG A 85 -25.52 17.43 19.13
N LEU A 86 -24.38 18.06 18.85
CA LEU A 86 -24.34 19.47 18.47
C LEU A 86 -25.10 19.72 17.17
N ILE A 87 -24.90 18.88 16.15
CA ILE A 87 -25.62 18.99 14.87
C ILE A 87 -27.13 18.77 15.08
N ASP A 88 -27.53 17.79 15.88
CA ASP A 88 -28.93 17.51 16.20
C ASP A 88 -29.58 18.65 17.01
N ALA A 89 -28.80 19.36 17.82
CA ALA A 89 -29.21 20.58 18.53
C ALA A 89 -29.31 21.82 17.62
N GLY A 90 -28.98 21.69 16.32
CA GLY A 90 -29.12 22.75 15.32
C GLY A 90 -27.81 23.45 14.92
N GLU A 91 -26.66 23.04 15.45
CA GLU A 91 -25.38 23.64 15.05
C GLU A 91 -25.01 23.30 13.59
N PRO A 92 -24.52 24.27 12.80
CA PRO A 92 -24.12 24.01 11.42
C PRO A 92 -22.98 22.98 11.33
N ALA A 93 -23.23 21.85 10.67
CA ALA A 93 -22.22 20.81 10.46
C ALA A 93 -20.87 21.29 9.86
N PRO A 94 -20.81 22.31 8.97
CA PRO A 94 -19.52 22.86 8.52
C PRO A 94 -18.70 23.48 9.65
N GLN A 95 -19.35 24.12 10.62
CA GLN A 95 -18.68 24.74 11.76
C GLN A 95 -18.14 23.66 12.70
N VAL A 96 -18.99 22.71 13.09
CA VAL A 96 -18.60 21.57 13.94
C VAL A 96 -17.43 20.78 13.34
N ALA A 97 -17.42 20.58 12.01
CA ALA A 97 -16.32 19.90 11.32
C ALA A 97 -15.01 20.70 11.37
N ARG A 98 -15.06 22.04 11.22
CA ARG A 98 -13.89 22.91 11.35
C ARG A 98 -13.31 22.88 12.76
N ASP A 99 -14.16 22.91 13.78
CA ASP A 99 -13.72 22.89 15.18
C ASP A 99 -13.01 21.58 15.53
N LEU A 100 -13.50 20.47 14.96
CA LEU A 100 -12.85 19.16 15.07
C LEU A 100 -11.69 18.95 14.08
N ARG A 101 -11.33 19.98 13.30
CA ARG A 101 -10.26 19.94 12.29
C ARG A 101 -10.39 18.77 11.31
N MET A 102 -11.62 18.46 10.89
CA MET A 102 -11.90 17.40 9.93
C MET A 102 -12.76 17.88 8.76
N SER A 103 -12.74 17.14 7.65
CA SER A 103 -13.67 17.41 6.55
C SER A 103 -15.09 17.00 6.93
N ARG A 104 -16.10 17.74 6.43
CA ARG A 104 -17.52 17.39 6.56
C ARG A 104 -17.80 15.94 6.14
N ALA A 105 -17.18 15.51 5.05
CA ALA A 105 -17.32 14.13 4.54
C ALA A 105 -16.82 13.09 5.56
N THR A 106 -15.72 13.37 6.26
CA THR A 106 -15.20 12.49 7.32
C THR A 106 -16.11 12.48 8.53
N LEU A 107 -16.65 13.65 8.92
CA LEU A 107 -17.59 13.77 10.03
C LEU A 107 -18.84 12.90 9.80
N TYR A 108 -19.52 13.09 8.67
CA TYR A 108 -20.72 12.30 8.36
C TYR A 108 -20.42 10.80 8.19
N ARG A 109 -19.30 10.43 7.57
CA ARG A 109 -18.89 9.02 7.46
C ARG A 109 -18.71 8.38 8.83
N ARG A 110 -18.08 9.09 9.77
CA ARG A 110 -17.89 8.60 11.15
C ARG A 110 -19.21 8.52 11.91
N ILE A 111 -20.08 9.52 11.80
CA ILE A 111 -21.41 9.49 12.41
C ILE A 111 -22.22 8.29 11.90
N GLY A 112 -22.25 8.07 10.57
CA GLY A 112 -22.99 6.95 9.99
C GLY A 112 -22.42 5.57 10.36
N ALA A 113 -21.10 5.48 10.59
CA ALA A 113 -20.46 4.24 11.05
C ALA A 113 -20.76 3.90 12.52
N LEU A 114 -21.01 4.90 13.36
CA LEU A 114 -21.33 4.74 14.80
C LEU A 114 -22.83 4.61 15.09
N SER A 115 -23.68 4.87 14.10
CA SER A 115 -25.13 4.78 14.22
C SER A 115 -25.70 3.42 13.79
N LYS A 116 -24.84 2.47 13.42
CA LYS A 116 -25.16 1.07 13.15
C LYS A 116 -24.79 0.22 14.36
#